data_AF-A0A347UEG7-F1
#
_entry.id   AF-A0A347UEG7-F1
#
_cell.length_a   1.000
_cell.length_b   1.000
_cell.length_c   1.000
_cell.angle_alpha   90.00
_cell.angle_beta   90.00
_cell.angle_gamma   90.00
#
_symmetry.space_group_name_H-M   'P 1'
#
loop_
_entity.id
_entity.type
_entity.pdbx_description
1 polymer ?
#
loop_
_entity_poly.entity_id
_entity_poly.type
_entity_poly.pdbx_seq_one_letter_code
_entity_poly.pdbx_strand_id
1 'polypeptide(L)'
;MPQDVTSELQLVYLPDGRVVNETNKDPAIPRVTGHQHYWVAADLGQANDFTAVTVIKDEALPIVDGSKIIVGPRERSIVYADRFRGVSYVDVCDHLIRLRNAPPFGGKSELVIDGTSLGRVVSDMLWEEGVDHHAVQMTGGQSWRKEGARYVNAGKTFMIENLSVLFASGDLKFAHDLPLRAEIEADLASFSLQTTAAGNQIITQSRSAGGHGDLGISVIVGAFASQYLAAKTVTTQTLRGWY
;
A
#
# COMPACT_ATOMS: atom_id res chain seq x y z
N MET A 1 -17.30 4.45 44.31
CA MET A 1 -16.38 5.10 43.35
C MET A 1 -16.62 4.43 42.00
N PRO A 2 -17.34 5.05 41.05
CA PRO A 2 -17.35 4.51 39.70
C PRO A 2 -15.98 4.82 39.11
N GLN A 3 -15.22 3.78 38.79
CA GLN A 3 -13.99 3.95 38.01
C GLN A 3 -14.44 4.38 36.61
N ASP A 4 -14.12 5.62 36.23
CA ASP A 4 -14.06 6.04 34.83
C ASP A 4 -12.96 5.21 34.18
N VAL A 5 -13.32 4.01 33.75
CA VAL A 5 -12.52 3.21 32.83
C VAL A 5 -13.18 3.39 31.48
N THR A 6 -12.80 4.44 30.75
CA THR A 6 -12.64 4.30 29.30
C THR A 6 -11.69 3.12 29.11
N SER A 7 -12.24 1.92 29.10
CA SER A 7 -11.46 0.69 28.95
C SER A 7 -10.92 0.73 27.53
N GLU A 8 -9.64 1.08 27.43
CA GLU A 8 -8.90 0.88 26.19
C GLU A 8 -9.10 -0.57 25.79
N LEU A 9 -9.68 -0.74 24.61
CA LEU A 9 -9.98 -2.05 24.07
C LEU A 9 -8.66 -2.79 23.88
N GLN A 10 -8.45 -3.86 24.64
CA GLN A 10 -7.23 -4.65 24.51
C GLN A 10 -7.26 -5.40 23.17
N LEU A 11 -6.32 -5.08 22.29
CA LEU A 11 -6.22 -5.68 20.95
C LEU A 11 -5.19 -6.81 20.91
N VAL A 12 -5.52 -7.88 20.21
CA VAL A 12 -4.65 -9.01 19.91
C VAL A 12 -4.33 -8.99 18.42
N TYR A 13 -3.05 -8.81 18.09
CA TYR A 13 -2.53 -8.80 16.72
C TYR A 13 -2.13 -10.21 16.30
N LEU A 14 -2.82 -10.76 15.30
CA LEU A 14 -2.55 -12.10 14.80
C LEU A 14 -1.47 -12.08 13.71
N PRO A 15 -0.72 -13.18 13.52
CA PRO A 15 0.34 -13.26 12.51
C PRO A 15 -0.14 -13.07 11.07
N ASP A 16 -1.41 -13.36 10.79
CA ASP A 16 -2.05 -13.20 9.47
C ASP A 16 -2.61 -11.79 9.22
N GLY A 17 -2.35 -10.85 10.13
CA GLY A 17 -2.76 -9.45 10.06
C GLY A 17 -4.18 -9.17 10.54
N ARG A 18 -4.94 -10.16 11.01
CA ARG A 18 -6.19 -9.89 11.72
C ARG A 18 -5.89 -9.24 13.07
N VAL A 19 -6.75 -8.32 13.47
CA VAL A 19 -6.70 -7.69 14.80
C VAL A 19 -8.05 -7.89 15.48
N VAL A 20 -8.05 -8.53 16.64
CA VAL A 20 -9.29 -8.83 17.39
C VAL A 20 -9.25 -8.18 18.76
N ASN A 21 -10.41 -7.80 19.30
CA ASN A 21 -10.49 -7.44 20.70
C ASN A 21 -10.41 -8.70 21.59
N GLU A 22 -9.70 -8.57 22.70
CA GLU A 22 -9.71 -9.56 23.76
C GLU A 22 -11.10 -9.59 24.41
N THR A 23 -11.60 -10.79 24.70
CA THR A 23 -12.91 -10.98 25.33
C THR A 23 -12.80 -11.60 26.71
N ASN A 24 -11.62 -12.08 27.14
CA ASN A 24 -11.41 -12.78 28.42
C ASN A 24 -12.39 -13.93 28.65
N LYS A 25 -12.89 -14.55 27.57
CA LYS A 25 -13.95 -15.58 27.57
C LYS A 25 -15.31 -15.12 28.10
N ASP A 26 -15.54 -13.81 28.21
CA ASP A 26 -16.85 -13.26 28.53
C ASP A 26 -17.75 -13.32 27.28
N PRO A 27 -18.83 -14.14 27.28
CA PRO A 27 -19.74 -14.23 26.14
C PRO A 27 -20.54 -12.94 25.90
N ALA A 28 -20.60 -12.01 26.86
CA ALA A 28 -21.29 -10.73 26.70
C ALA A 28 -20.48 -9.71 25.87
N ILE A 29 -19.18 -9.93 25.68
CA ILE A 29 -18.32 -9.04 24.88
C ILE A 29 -18.25 -9.57 23.44
N PRO A 30 -18.80 -8.86 22.45
CA PRO A 30 -18.74 -9.29 21.05
C PRO A 30 -17.28 -9.28 20.56
N ARG A 31 -16.90 -10.33 19.82
CA ARG A 31 -15.60 -10.40 19.15
C ARG A 31 -15.68 -9.76 17.78
N VAL A 32 -15.04 -8.62 17.63
CA VAL A 32 -14.93 -7.84 16.40
C VAL A 32 -13.54 -8.03 15.81
N THR A 33 -13.48 -8.27 14.50
CA THR A 33 -12.22 -8.50 13.78
C THR A 33 -11.97 -7.34 12.82
N GLY A 34 -10.95 -6.56 13.13
CA GLY A 34 -10.31 -5.60 12.24
C GLY A 34 -9.09 -6.21 11.54
N HIS A 35 -8.26 -5.36 10.97
CA HIS A 35 -7.03 -5.77 10.29
C HIS A 35 -5.90 -4.75 10.42
N GLN A 36 -4.68 -5.25 10.22
CA GLN A 36 -3.45 -4.49 10.01
C GLN A 36 -2.57 -5.28 9.04
N HIS A 37 -2.51 -4.80 7.80
CA HIS A 37 -1.70 -5.37 6.72
C HIS A 37 -0.65 -4.37 6.25
N TYR A 38 0.26 -4.86 5.43
CA TYR A 38 1.26 -4.03 4.79
C TYR A 38 1.32 -4.30 3.29
N TRP A 39 1.53 -3.24 2.53
CA TRP A 39 1.79 -3.30 1.10
C TRP A 39 3.23 -2.91 0.88
N VAL A 40 4.06 -3.87 0.47
CA VAL A 40 5.42 -3.61 0.00
C VAL A 40 5.31 -3.27 -1.48
N ALA A 41 5.53 -2.01 -1.83
CA ALA A 41 5.47 -1.52 -3.19
C ALA A 41 6.88 -1.25 -3.72
N ALA A 42 7.12 -1.52 -4.99
CA ALA A 42 8.40 -1.21 -5.62
C ALA A 42 8.25 -0.62 -7.03
N ASP A 43 9.05 0.39 -7.32
CA ASP A 43 9.36 0.84 -8.69
C ASP A 43 10.77 0.36 -9.07
N LEU A 44 10.89 -0.22 -10.25
CA LEU A 44 12.03 -1.05 -10.64
C LEU A 44 12.87 -0.35 -11.71
N GLY A 45 14.00 0.19 -11.29
CA GLY A 45 14.96 0.87 -12.17
C GLY A 45 15.75 -0.09 -13.08
N GLN A 46 16.33 0.46 -14.14
CA GLN A 46 17.41 -0.21 -14.89
C GLN A 46 18.70 -0.24 -14.05
N ALA A 47 19.74 -0.95 -14.52
CA ALA A 47 20.99 -1.12 -13.77
C ALA A 47 21.63 0.20 -13.27
N ASN A 48 21.46 1.30 -14.02
CA ASN A 48 21.98 2.62 -13.66
C ASN A 48 20.93 3.56 -13.03
N ASP A 49 19.66 3.18 -13.05
CA ASP A 49 18.55 3.94 -12.49
C ASP A 49 18.24 3.47 -11.07
N PHE A 50 17.49 4.29 -10.32
CA PHE A 50 17.11 3.94 -8.97
C PHE A 50 15.96 2.94 -8.97
N THR A 51 16.08 1.92 -8.12
CA THR A 51 14.95 1.15 -7.61
C THR A 51 14.48 1.81 -6.32
N ALA A 52 13.17 1.96 -6.19
CA ALA A 52 12.55 2.52 -5.00
C ALA A 52 11.57 1.52 -4.41
N VAL A 53 11.53 1.45 -3.09
CA VAL A 53 10.64 0.55 -2.35
C VAL A 53 9.96 1.35 -1.25
N THR A 54 8.65 1.18 -1.09
CA THR A 54 7.88 1.81 -0.02
C THR A 54 6.99 0.79 0.66
N VAL A 55 6.72 0.96 1.96
CA VAL A 55 5.78 0.12 2.68
C VAL A 55 4.63 0.96 3.20
N ILE A 56 3.41 0.57 2.83
CA ILE A 56 2.18 1.19 3.32
C ILE A 56 1.55 0.25 4.34
N LYS A 57 1.44 0.71 5.59
CA LYS A 57 0.61 0.09 6.61
C LYS A 57 -0.86 0.44 6.34
N ASP A 58 -1.73 -0.55 6.39
CA ASP A 58 -3.14 -0.44 6.08
C ASP A 58 -3.95 -1.14 7.18
N GLU A 59 -4.70 -0.36 7.95
CA GLU A 59 -5.38 -0.87 9.14
C GLU A 59 -6.81 -0.34 9.29
N ALA A 60 -7.67 -1.17 9.86
CA ALA A 60 -8.94 -0.77 10.42
C ALA A 60 -9.13 -1.57 11.70
N LEU A 61 -8.94 -0.92 12.85
CA LEU A 61 -8.85 -1.58 14.14
C LEU A 61 -10.23 -1.63 14.83
N PRO A 62 -10.50 -2.65 15.66
CA PRO A 62 -11.67 -2.61 16.54
C PRO A 62 -11.59 -1.40 17.49
N ILE A 63 -12.69 -0.66 17.61
CA ILE A 63 -12.83 0.50 18.50
C ILE A 63 -14.15 0.42 19.29
N VAL A 64 -14.20 1.15 20.40
CA VAL A 64 -15.44 1.36 21.16
C VAL A 64 -16.17 2.57 20.59
N ASP A 65 -17.40 2.36 20.12
CA ASP A 65 -18.34 3.40 19.65
C ASP A 65 -19.61 3.35 20.52
N GLY A 66 -19.66 4.27 21.50
CA GLY A 66 -20.69 4.26 22.53
C GLY A 66 -20.67 2.97 23.35
N SER A 67 -21.74 2.18 23.28
CA SER A 67 -21.86 0.88 23.97
C SER A 67 -21.50 -0.32 23.09
N LYS A 68 -21.05 -0.10 21.85
CA LYS A 68 -20.74 -1.15 20.88
C LYS A 68 -19.26 -1.19 20.57
N ILE A 69 -18.78 -2.39 20.25
CA ILE A 69 -17.47 -2.58 19.62
C ILE A 69 -17.74 -2.66 18.11
N ILE A 70 -17.04 -1.84 17.33
CA ILE A 70 -17.14 -1.80 15.87
C ILE A 70 -15.75 -1.83 15.25
N VAL A 71 -15.67 -2.06 13.93
CA VAL A 71 -14.43 -1.78 13.19
C VAL A 71 -14.38 -0.28 12.95
N GLY A 72 -13.29 0.35 13.39
CA GLY A 72 -13.05 1.77 13.23
C GLY A 72 -12.81 2.18 11.77
N PRO A 73 -12.58 3.49 11.54
CA PRO A 73 -12.21 3.96 10.22
C PRO A 73 -10.93 3.27 9.73
N ARG A 74 -10.83 3.11 8.42
CA ARG A 74 -9.63 2.59 7.78
C ARG A 74 -8.60 3.71 7.69
N GLU A 75 -7.37 3.45 8.13
CA GLU A 75 -6.25 4.37 8.05
C GLU A 75 -5.07 3.72 7.33
N ARG A 76 -4.39 4.50 6.48
CA ARG A 76 -3.13 4.08 5.85
C ARG A 76 -2.01 5.04 6.16
N SER A 77 -0.82 4.49 6.35
CA SER A 77 0.41 5.27 6.54
C SER A 77 1.58 4.68 5.78
N ILE A 78 2.38 5.54 5.17
CA ILE A 78 3.67 5.15 4.59
C ILE A 78 4.67 5.08 5.74
N VAL A 79 5.14 3.86 6.06
CA VAL A 79 5.93 3.56 7.27
C VAL A 79 7.39 3.24 6.98
N TYR A 80 7.73 2.99 5.70
CA TYR A 80 9.10 2.71 5.29
C TYR A 80 9.30 3.16 3.84
N ALA A 81 10.52 3.58 3.54
CA ALA A 81 10.97 3.83 2.20
C ALA A 81 12.47 3.51 2.10
N ASP A 82 12.87 2.96 0.95
CA ASP A 82 14.26 2.72 0.59
C ASP A 82 14.47 3.05 -0.89
N ARG A 83 15.69 3.45 -1.25
CA ARG A 83 16.07 3.79 -2.62
C ARG A 83 17.52 3.40 -2.87
N PHE A 84 17.74 2.51 -3.84
CA PHE A 84 19.05 1.93 -4.14
C PHE A 84 19.22 1.70 -5.65
N ARG A 85 20.46 1.48 -6.11
CA ARG A 85 20.79 1.24 -7.53
C ARG A 85 22.09 0.47 -7.66
N GLY A 86 22.40 0.00 -8.88
CA GLY A 86 23.66 -0.70 -9.16
C GLY A 86 23.71 -2.11 -8.59
N VAL A 87 22.55 -2.72 -8.34
CA VAL A 87 22.39 -4.09 -7.86
C VAL A 87 21.79 -4.96 -8.96
N SER A 88 22.03 -6.28 -8.91
CA SER A 88 21.44 -7.20 -9.88
C SER A 88 19.94 -7.37 -9.63
N TYR A 89 19.16 -7.78 -10.63
CA TYR A 89 17.74 -8.06 -10.42
C TYR A 89 17.48 -9.23 -9.48
N VAL A 90 18.42 -10.16 -9.35
CA VAL A 90 18.37 -11.23 -8.35
C VAL A 90 18.45 -10.62 -6.95
N ASP A 91 19.40 -9.70 -6.73
CA ASP A 91 19.53 -8.99 -5.45
C ASP A 91 18.30 -8.11 -5.14
N VAL A 92 17.66 -7.54 -6.17
CA VAL A 92 16.39 -6.81 -6.03
C VAL A 92 15.29 -7.76 -5.54
N CYS A 93 15.11 -8.92 -6.17
CA CYS A 93 14.12 -9.92 -5.76
C CYS A 93 14.37 -10.36 -4.31
N ASP A 94 15.61 -10.70 -3.99
CA ASP A 94 16.07 -11.03 -2.65
C ASP A 94 15.72 -9.95 -1.62
N HIS A 95 15.98 -8.69 -1.95
CA HIS A 95 15.66 -7.56 -1.08
C HIS A 95 14.15 -7.44 -0.83
N LEU A 96 13.32 -7.53 -1.89
CA LEU A 96 11.86 -7.46 -1.77
C LEU A 96 11.29 -8.62 -0.94
N ILE A 97 11.80 -9.83 -1.14
CA ILE A 97 11.40 -11.03 -0.39
C ILE A 97 11.78 -10.88 1.09
N ARG A 98 13.01 -10.45 1.38
CA ARG A 98 13.46 -10.20 2.75
C ARG A 98 12.62 -9.13 3.42
N LEU A 99 12.36 -8.01 2.74
CA LEU A 99 11.55 -6.93 3.28
C LEU A 99 10.12 -7.39 3.56
N ARG A 100 9.47 -8.07 2.61
CA ARG A 100 8.12 -8.64 2.79
C ARG A 100 8.01 -9.56 4.00
N ASN A 101 9.06 -10.33 4.28
CA ASN A 101 9.07 -11.34 5.34
C ASN A 101 9.67 -10.86 6.67
N ALA A 102 10.35 -9.71 6.68
CA ALA A 102 10.97 -9.15 7.88
C ALA A 102 9.91 -8.80 8.94
N PRO A 103 10.18 -8.93 10.24
CA PRO A 103 9.32 -8.35 11.26
C PRO A 103 9.27 -6.81 11.11
N PRO A 104 8.10 -6.16 11.26
CA PRO A 104 6.80 -6.71 11.65
C PRO A 104 5.91 -7.17 10.46
N PHE A 105 6.43 -7.24 9.24
CA PHE A 105 5.71 -7.45 7.98
C PHE A 105 5.34 -8.92 7.70
N GLY A 106 6.17 -9.86 8.14
CA GLY A 106 6.00 -11.30 7.84
C GLY A 106 4.60 -11.84 8.16
N GLY A 107 4.03 -12.59 7.22
CA GLY A 107 2.71 -13.24 7.35
C GLY A 107 1.50 -12.34 7.07
N LYS A 108 1.70 -11.03 6.94
CA LYS A 108 0.62 -10.03 6.75
C LYS A 108 0.95 -8.94 5.74
N SER A 109 1.85 -9.25 4.81
CA SER A 109 2.32 -8.33 3.77
C SER A 109 2.11 -8.88 2.37
N GLU A 110 1.63 -8.00 1.49
CA GLU A 110 1.47 -8.25 0.06
C GLU A 110 2.55 -7.48 -0.72
N LEU A 111 3.11 -8.10 -1.74
CA LEU A 111 4.08 -7.47 -2.63
C LEU A 111 3.38 -6.94 -3.88
N VAL A 112 3.62 -5.68 -4.22
CA VAL A 112 3.20 -5.06 -5.46
C VAL A 112 4.41 -4.39 -6.12
N ILE A 113 4.54 -4.55 -7.43
CA ILE A 113 5.62 -3.96 -8.21
C ILE A 113 5.05 -3.20 -9.40
N ASP A 114 5.73 -2.13 -9.83
CA ASP A 114 5.52 -1.62 -11.18
C ASP A 114 5.96 -2.71 -12.16
N GLY A 115 4.98 -3.28 -12.86
CA GLY A 115 5.17 -4.31 -13.87
C GLY A 115 5.51 -3.72 -15.24
N THR A 116 5.68 -2.40 -15.35
CA THR A 116 5.97 -1.73 -16.61
C THR A 116 7.41 -2.01 -17.07
N SER A 117 7.59 -2.23 -18.38
CA SER A 117 8.90 -2.44 -18.99
C SER A 117 9.68 -3.58 -18.31
N LEU A 118 10.76 -3.26 -17.58
CA LEU A 118 11.62 -4.24 -16.90
C LEU A 118 10.97 -4.86 -15.66
N GLY A 119 9.91 -4.25 -15.14
CA GLY A 119 9.09 -4.82 -14.08
C GLY A 119 8.58 -6.21 -14.41
N ARG A 120 8.33 -6.53 -15.69
CA ARG A 120 7.96 -7.87 -16.15
C ARG A 120 9.02 -8.92 -15.85
N VAL A 121 10.29 -8.56 -16.02
CA VAL A 121 11.42 -9.48 -15.80
C VAL A 121 11.52 -9.82 -14.31
N VAL A 122 11.50 -8.81 -13.44
CA VAL A 122 11.49 -9.01 -11.98
C VAL A 122 10.28 -9.81 -11.53
N SER A 123 9.13 -9.51 -12.12
CA SER A 123 7.91 -10.24 -11.88
C SER A 123 8.04 -11.73 -12.25
N ASP A 124 8.72 -12.06 -13.37
CA ASP A 124 8.93 -13.45 -13.80
C ASP A 124 9.86 -14.19 -12.84
N MET A 125 10.95 -13.55 -12.41
CA MET A 125 11.86 -14.11 -11.39
C MET A 125 11.13 -14.38 -10.07
N LEU A 126 10.35 -13.42 -9.56
CA LEU A 126 9.53 -13.63 -8.35
C LEU A 126 8.55 -14.79 -8.52
N TRP A 127 7.95 -14.93 -9.71
CA TRP A 127 7.02 -16.02 -9.99
C TRP A 127 7.71 -17.39 -10.03
N GLU A 128 8.89 -17.47 -10.65
CA GLU A 128 9.72 -18.69 -10.68
C GLU A 128 10.15 -19.13 -9.27
N GLU A 129 10.39 -18.19 -8.37
CA GLU A 129 10.66 -18.44 -6.95
C GLU A 129 9.41 -18.73 -6.10
N GLY A 130 8.22 -18.74 -6.70
CA GLY A 130 6.97 -19.02 -6.00
C GLY A 130 6.50 -17.89 -5.09
N VAL A 131 6.95 -16.65 -5.34
CA VAL A 131 6.60 -15.47 -4.55
C VAL A 131 5.33 -14.83 -5.09
N ASP A 132 4.28 -14.85 -4.27
CA ASP A 132 3.04 -14.14 -4.53
C ASP A 132 3.27 -12.63 -4.61
N HIS A 133 2.84 -12.02 -5.72
CA HIS A 133 2.92 -10.58 -5.94
C HIS A 133 1.89 -10.09 -6.97
N HIS A 134 1.68 -8.77 -6.97
CA HIS A 134 0.92 -8.05 -7.99
C HIS A 134 1.84 -7.23 -8.87
N ALA A 135 1.82 -7.48 -10.17
CA ALA A 135 2.55 -6.68 -11.16
C ALA A 135 1.58 -5.69 -11.81
N VAL A 136 1.69 -4.42 -11.42
CA VAL A 136 0.84 -3.34 -11.93
C VAL A 136 1.47 -2.78 -13.20
N GLN A 137 0.89 -3.12 -14.34
CA GLN A 137 1.25 -2.56 -15.62
C GLN A 137 0.56 -1.21 -15.77
N MET A 138 1.34 -0.13 -15.75
CA MET A 138 0.82 1.22 -15.95
C MET A 138 0.47 1.41 -17.43
N THR A 139 -0.77 1.83 -17.70
CA THR A 139 -1.27 2.10 -19.06
C THR A 139 -1.69 3.56 -19.18
N GLY A 140 -1.97 4.00 -20.42
CA GLY A 140 -2.78 5.20 -20.63
C GLY A 140 -4.24 4.95 -20.23
N GLY A 141 -4.96 6.00 -19.82
CA GLY A 141 -6.40 5.96 -19.55
C GLY A 141 -6.79 6.22 -18.09
N GLN A 142 -8.08 6.01 -17.81
CA GLN A 142 -8.76 6.36 -16.55
C GLN A 142 -9.47 5.16 -15.88
N SER A 143 -9.03 3.94 -16.20
CA SER A 143 -9.61 2.72 -15.65
C SER A 143 -8.52 1.73 -15.24
N TRP A 144 -8.91 0.70 -14.52
CA TRP A 144 -8.04 -0.41 -14.18
C TRP A 144 -8.78 -1.75 -14.36
N ARG A 145 -8.03 -2.82 -14.57
CA ARG A 145 -8.54 -4.18 -14.68
C ARG A 145 -7.49 -5.17 -14.19
N LYS A 146 -7.92 -6.16 -13.41
CA LYS A 146 -7.09 -7.30 -13.02
C LYS A 146 -7.03 -8.34 -14.15
N GLU A 147 -5.83 -8.78 -14.49
CA GLU A 147 -5.55 -9.81 -15.49
C GLU A 147 -4.94 -11.06 -14.83
N GLY A 148 -5.83 -12.01 -14.51
CA GLY A 148 -5.45 -13.23 -13.81
C GLY A 148 -5.06 -12.99 -12.35
N ALA A 149 -4.20 -13.85 -11.80
CA ALA A 149 -3.80 -13.78 -10.40
C ALA A 149 -2.74 -12.69 -10.15
N ARG A 150 -1.83 -12.48 -11.11
CA ARG A 150 -0.57 -11.73 -10.96
C ARG A 150 -0.62 -10.32 -11.55
N TYR A 151 -1.17 -10.14 -12.74
CA TYR A 151 -1.09 -8.87 -13.45
C TYR A 151 -2.31 -7.97 -13.20
N VAL A 152 -2.07 -6.67 -13.19
CA VAL A 152 -3.11 -5.63 -13.11
C VAL A 152 -2.76 -4.53 -14.11
N ASN A 153 -3.66 -4.19 -15.02
CA ASN A 153 -3.51 -3.01 -15.85
C ASN A 153 -4.19 -1.83 -15.15
N ALA A 154 -3.50 -0.72 -14.98
CA ALA A 154 -4.06 0.47 -14.35
C ALA A 154 -3.60 1.73 -15.07
N GLY A 155 -4.54 2.62 -15.38
CA GLY A 155 -4.25 3.92 -15.97
C GLY A 155 -3.40 4.77 -15.02
N LYS A 156 -2.26 5.30 -15.49
CA LYS A 156 -1.39 6.14 -14.67
C LYS A 156 -2.14 7.35 -14.10
N THR A 157 -3.02 7.98 -14.89
CA THR A 157 -3.83 9.12 -14.46
C THR A 157 -4.79 8.76 -13.35
N PHE A 158 -5.49 7.64 -13.50
CA PHE A 158 -6.37 7.10 -12.47
C PHE A 158 -5.65 6.87 -11.14
N MET A 159 -4.45 6.29 -11.18
CA MET A 159 -3.68 6.00 -9.96
C MET A 159 -3.20 7.28 -9.25
N ILE A 160 -2.76 8.30 -9.99
CA ILE A 160 -2.33 9.59 -9.39
C ILE A 160 -3.51 10.38 -8.83
N GLU A 161 -4.64 10.41 -9.54
CA GLU A 161 -5.87 11.03 -9.05
C GLU A 161 -6.36 10.34 -7.78
N ASN A 162 -6.33 9.01 -7.75
CA ASN A 162 -6.67 8.25 -6.55
C ASN A 162 -5.74 8.61 -5.38
N LEU A 163 -4.43 8.65 -5.60
CA LEU A 163 -3.46 9.02 -4.57
C LEU A 163 -3.75 10.43 -4.01
N SER A 164 -4.08 11.39 -4.88
CA SER A 164 -4.43 12.76 -4.48
C SER A 164 -5.64 12.80 -3.57
N VAL A 165 -6.68 12.01 -3.86
CA VAL A 165 -7.87 11.88 -3.02
C VAL A 165 -7.55 11.25 -1.66
N LEU A 166 -6.68 10.23 -1.63
CA LEU A 166 -6.27 9.57 -0.39
C LEU A 166 -5.51 10.52 0.56
N PHE A 167 -4.62 11.35 0.02
CA PHE A 167 -3.94 12.37 0.83
C PHE A 167 -4.89 13.48 1.27
N ALA A 168 -5.77 13.96 0.39
CA ALA A 168 -6.70 15.06 0.70
C ALA A 168 -7.75 14.69 1.76
N SER A 169 -8.21 13.43 1.77
CA SER A 169 -9.12 12.89 2.79
C SER A 169 -8.43 12.58 4.12
N GLY A 170 -7.10 12.46 4.12
CA GLY A 170 -6.34 11.95 5.25
C GLY A 170 -6.38 10.43 5.39
N ASP A 171 -6.93 9.70 4.40
CA ASP A 171 -6.96 8.24 4.38
C ASP A 171 -5.55 7.62 4.17
N LEU A 172 -4.62 8.38 3.59
CA LEU A 172 -3.20 8.06 3.50
C LEU A 172 -2.36 9.19 4.09
N LYS A 173 -1.43 8.84 4.98
CA LYS A 173 -0.55 9.78 5.68
C LYS A 173 0.91 9.32 5.60
N PHE A 174 1.84 10.22 5.88
CA PHE A 174 3.23 9.85 6.14
C PHE A 174 3.40 9.51 7.63
N ALA A 175 4.13 8.43 7.95
CA ALA A 175 4.59 8.21 9.31
C ALA A 175 5.51 9.37 9.76
N HIS A 176 5.50 9.66 11.05
CA HIS A 176 6.24 10.80 11.60
C HIS A 176 7.77 10.68 11.34
N ASP A 177 8.29 9.46 11.42
CA ASP A 177 9.71 9.11 11.30
C ASP A 177 10.05 8.47 9.94
N LEU A 178 9.21 8.69 8.92
CA LEU A 178 9.40 8.11 7.59
C LEU A 178 10.74 8.56 6.96
N PRO A 179 11.68 7.62 6.68
CA PRO A 179 12.87 7.94 5.88
C PRO A 179 12.47 8.38 4.47
N LEU A 180 13.31 9.22 3.84
CA LEU A 180 13.12 9.70 2.47
C LEU A 180 11.80 10.47 2.22
N ARG A 181 11.15 10.97 3.28
CA ARG A 181 9.89 11.69 3.16
C ARG A 181 10.00 12.91 2.24
N ALA A 182 11.03 13.73 2.39
CA ALA A 182 11.21 14.94 1.59
C ALA A 182 11.42 14.60 0.10
N GLU A 183 12.13 13.49 -0.18
CA GLU A 183 12.34 12.97 -1.52
C GLU A 183 11.04 12.43 -2.13
N ILE A 184 10.21 11.72 -1.36
CA ILE A 184 8.88 11.29 -1.79
C ILE A 184 8.00 12.50 -2.11
N GLU A 185 7.96 13.52 -1.24
CA GLU A 185 7.18 14.73 -1.47
C GLU A 185 7.64 15.47 -2.74
N ALA A 186 8.96 15.58 -2.96
CA ALA A 186 9.52 16.19 -4.15
C ALA A 186 9.20 15.40 -5.43
N ASP A 187 9.29 14.07 -5.37
CA ASP A 187 8.98 13.20 -6.50
C ASP A 187 7.47 13.25 -6.84
N LEU A 188 6.59 13.22 -5.82
CA LEU A 188 5.15 13.37 -6.02
C LEU A 188 4.78 14.74 -6.60
N ALA A 189 5.45 15.82 -6.16
CA ALA A 189 5.25 17.16 -6.70
C ALA A 189 5.75 17.33 -8.14
N SER A 190 6.61 16.43 -8.64
CA SER A 190 7.13 16.48 -10.01
C SER A 190 6.12 16.00 -11.07
N PHE A 191 5.06 15.29 -10.66
CA PHE A 191 4.01 14.85 -11.58
C PHE A 191 3.07 16.01 -11.90
N SER A 192 2.96 16.34 -13.18
CA SER A 192 2.05 17.38 -13.68
C SER A 192 1.11 16.83 -14.74
N LEU A 193 -0.16 17.23 -14.67
CA LEU A 193 -1.13 16.94 -15.71
C LEU A 193 -0.98 17.97 -16.83
N GLN A 194 -0.73 17.48 -18.04
CA GLN A 194 -0.79 18.28 -19.26
C GLN A 194 -1.93 17.79 -20.13
N THR A 195 -2.74 18.72 -20.63
CA THR A 195 -3.76 18.40 -21.62
C THR A 195 -3.15 18.58 -23.01
N THR A 196 -3.11 17.50 -23.78
CA THR A 196 -2.67 17.53 -25.18
C THR A 196 -3.64 18.35 -26.03
N ALA A 197 -3.19 18.78 -27.21
CA ALA A 197 -4.04 19.51 -28.18
C ALA A 197 -5.29 18.71 -28.61
N ALA A 198 -5.26 17.38 -28.48
CA ALA A 198 -6.39 16.49 -28.76
C ALA A 198 -7.37 16.34 -27.57
N GLY A 199 -7.15 17.07 -26.46
CA GLY A 199 -7.98 16.99 -25.26
C GLY A 199 -7.64 15.83 -24.31
N ASN A 200 -6.66 14.98 -24.65
CA ASN A 200 -6.23 13.90 -23.77
C ASN A 200 -5.35 14.45 -22.64
N GLN A 201 -5.66 14.07 -21.40
CA GLN A 201 -4.79 14.33 -20.25
C GLN A 201 -3.64 13.32 -20.25
N ILE A 202 -2.41 13.84 -20.27
CA ILE A 202 -1.17 13.08 -20.11
C ILE A 202 -0.50 13.54 -18.83
N ILE A 203 0.06 12.61 -18.07
CA ILE A 203 0.94 12.95 -16.96
C ILE A 203 2.34 13.10 -17.51
N THR A 204 2.91 14.28 -17.34
CA THR A 204 4.33 14.51 -17.54
C THR A 204 5.02 14.55 -16.19
N GLN A 205 6.28 14.13 -16.19
CA GLN A 205 7.12 14.12 -15.02
C GLN A 205 8.34 14.96 -15.33
N SER A 206 8.55 16.03 -14.58
CA SER A 206 9.80 16.77 -14.66
C SER A 206 10.89 15.96 -13.96
N ARG A 207 12.13 16.01 -14.47
CA ARG A 207 13.27 15.41 -13.76
C ARG A 207 13.45 16.15 -12.44
N SER A 208 13.27 15.46 -11.31
CA SER A 208 13.60 16.00 -10.00
C SER A 208 15.13 15.96 -9.80
N ALA A 209 15.66 16.75 -8.86
CA ALA A 209 17.08 16.67 -8.51
C ALA A 209 17.49 15.29 -7.95
N GLY A 210 16.51 14.44 -7.60
CA GLY A 210 16.69 13.14 -6.95
C GLY A 210 16.61 11.91 -7.86
N GLY A 211 16.22 12.03 -9.15
CA GLY A 211 16.13 10.87 -10.06
C GLY A 211 14.94 10.92 -11.03
N HIS A 212 14.42 9.74 -11.39
CA HIS A 212 13.30 9.55 -12.31
C HIS A 212 11.94 9.53 -11.60
N GLY A 213 11.90 10.01 -10.34
CA GLY A 213 10.75 10.06 -9.45
C GLY A 213 10.23 8.69 -9.02
N ASP A 214 11.15 7.75 -8.87
CA ASP A 214 10.90 6.33 -8.63
C ASP A 214 10.19 6.10 -7.27
N LEU A 215 10.54 6.90 -6.25
CA LEU A 215 9.85 6.86 -4.94
C LEU A 215 8.38 7.26 -5.07
N GLY A 216 8.08 8.26 -5.88
CA GLY A 216 6.72 8.68 -6.17
C GLY A 216 5.90 7.58 -6.83
N ILE A 217 6.48 6.88 -7.82
CA ILE A 217 5.83 5.73 -8.48
C ILE A 217 5.59 4.58 -7.49
N SER A 218 6.58 4.25 -6.66
CA SER A 218 6.41 3.22 -5.62
C SER A 218 5.22 3.53 -4.70
N VAL A 219 5.07 4.79 -4.26
CA VAL A 219 3.90 5.23 -3.47
C VAL A 219 2.59 5.12 -4.26
N ILE A 220 2.57 5.57 -5.53
CA ILE A 220 1.38 5.49 -6.40
C ILE A 220 0.91 4.04 -6.55
N VAL A 221 1.84 3.12 -6.82
CA VAL A 221 1.56 1.69 -6.99
C VAL A 221 1.06 1.07 -5.68
N GLY A 222 1.72 1.36 -4.55
CA GLY A 222 1.30 0.88 -3.24
C GLY A 222 -0.08 1.39 -2.81
N ALA A 223 -0.36 2.68 -3.04
CA ALA A 223 -1.62 3.29 -2.70
C ALA A 223 -2.77 2.69 -3.53
N PHE A 224 -2.56 2.54 -4.84
CA PHE A 224 -3.50 1.85 -5.72
C PHE A 224 -3.78 0.43 -5.25
N ALA A 225 -2.73 -0.33 -4.93
CA ALA A 225 -2.85 -1.70 -4.45
C ALA A 225 -3.68 -1.76 -3.18
N SER A 226 -3.37 -0.92 -2.18
CA SER A 226 -4.15 -0.83 -0.95
C SER A 226 -5.63 -0.52 -1.24
N GLN A 227 -5.92 0.38 -2.17
CA GLN A 227 -7.28 0.83 -2.39
C GLN A 227 -8.13 -0.22 -3.15
N TYR A 228 -7.55 -0.89 -4.13
CA TYR A 228 -8.32 -1.66 -5.12
C TYR A 228 -8.03 -3.16 -5.13
N LEU A 229 -6.90 -3.59 -4.58
CA LEU A 229 -6.56 -5.00 -4.49
C LEU A 229 -6.94 -5.52 -3.11
N ALA A 230 -7.56 -6.69 -3.07
CA ALA A 230 -7.86 -7.36 -1.81
C ALA A 230 -6.56 -7.94 -1.25
N ALA A 231 -6.16 -7.50 -0.06
CA ALA A 231 -5.24 -8.28 0.74
C ALA A 231 -5.84 -9.67 0.96
N LYS A 232 -5.03 -10.74 0.91
CA LYS A 232 -5.54 -12.13 1.00
C LYS A 232 -6.26 -12.46 2.31
N THR A 233 -6.26 -11.56 3.28
CA THR A 233 -6.99 -11.72 4.55
C THR A 233 -8.43 -11.24 4.40
N VAL A 234 -9.35 -12.19 4.30
CA VAL A 234 -10.80 -11.94 4.26
C VAL A 234 -11.23 -11.28 5.57
N THR A 235 -11.66 -10.01 5.50
CA THR A 235 -12.40 -9.34 6.58
C THR A 235 -13.89 -9.36 6.25
N THR A 236 -14.71 -9.91 7.16
CA THR A 236 -16.16 -9.77 7.09
C THR A 236 -16.56 -8.43 7.67
N GLN A 237 -17.06 -7.51 6.84
CA GLN A 237 -17.72 -6.29 7.28
C GLN A 237 -19.23 -6.38 6.99
N THR A 238 -20.07 -6.00 7.96
CA THR A 238 -21.50 -5.77 7.72
C THR A 238 -21.69 -4.37 7.15
N LEU A 239 -22.19 -4.26 5.92
CA LEU A 239 -22.57 -2.99 5.31
C LEU A 239 -23.64 -2.30 6.16
N ARG A 240 -23.35 -1.07 6.62
CA ARG A 240 -24.32 -0.23 7.31
C ARG A 240 -25.00 0.67 6.28
N GLY A 241 -26.29 0.45 6.04
CA GLY A 241 -27.12 1.36 5.23
C GLY A 241 -27.23 2.73 5.89
N TRP A 242 -27.28 3.78 5.08
CA TRP A 242 -27.58 5.14 5.54
C TRP A 242 -29.06 5.20 5.97
N TYR A 243 -29.31 5.69 7.18
CA TYR A 243 -30.64 6.01 7.71
C TYR A 243 -30.66 7.44 8.23
#